data_AF-A0AAV2L1T5-F1
#
_entry.id   AF-A0AAV2L1T5-F1
#
_cell.length_a   1.000
_cell.length_b   1.000
_cell.length_c   1.000
_cell.angle_alpha   90.00
_cell.angle_beta   90.00
_cell.angle_gamma   90.00
#
_symmetry.space_group_name_H-M   'P 1'
#
loop_
_entity.id
_entity.type
_entity.pdbx_description
1 polymer ?
#
loop_
_entity_poly.entity_id
_entity_poly.type
_entity_poly.pdbx_seq_one_letter_code
_entity_poly.pdbx_strand_id
1 'polypeptide(L)'
;MELLCLELDTNIRAKPDPNLLCDDRVLHSLLTIEETYLPPPYSYFKGVQKDIQPFMRRMVATWMLEVCEEQKCEEEVFPLAMNYLDRFLAVVPTKKCNLQLLGAVCMFLASKLKDTRPLTAEKLCIYTDNSIRPQELLEWELVVLGKLKWNLAAVTPNDFIEYILRRLPLPEDKLALIRKHVQTFIALCATDFSFAMYPPSMIATGSVGAAICGLQLNSNTQSQWGDSLTDLLAKITNTEVDVLKACQEHIERVLVSSLREGRQQQQQQQQQTQRGSSNKGLEELDQSSTPTDIVSIKYVPVHICSSCFRRGHSCPAAAAPVVTLALCKKAGIRITRTMATLICGFTFIRHGETNYNRKGILQGQAIDSPLSDTGGKQADAAGLYLKDVKFNHVYVSDMLRARQTADCIWKQNCSCSALQMNCDSLLKERSFGIAEGQQMKDVKELAAAAGQSFPDFTPAGGETREQVKERFKLFWEKSIQEIGSEHWDTKAKQGSPSALPPAPAEGKPDDGLQHVPVHVLVVTHGAYMREAYRLK
;
A
#
# COMPACT_ATOMS: atom_id res chain seq x y z
N MET A 1 -7.12 49.59 10.14
CA MET A 1 -6.88 48.79 8.93
C MET A 1 -6.23 47.50 9.37
N GLU A 2 -7.03 46.49 9.67
CA GLU A 2 -6.54 45.14 9.92
C GLU A 2 -6.18 44.53 8.56
N LEU A 3 -4.89 44.34 8.32
CA LEU A 3 -4.40 43.56 7.19
C LEU A 3 -4.78 42.10 7.44
N LEU A 4 -5.94 41.69 6.92
CA LEU A 4 -6.28 40.29 6.69
C LEU A 4 -5.29 39.75 5.66
N CYS A 5 -4.19 39.15 6.14
CA CYS A 5 -3.39 38.25 5.33
C CYS A 5 -4.26 37.03 5.00
N LEU A 6 -4.98 37.11 3.88
CA LEU A 6 -5.47 35.94 3.17
C LEU A 6 -4.24 35.13 2.75
N GLU A 7 -3.84 34.15 3.56
CA GLU A 7 -2.99 33.04 3.10
C GLU A 7 -3.80 32.24 2.06
N LEU A 8 -3.88 32.78 0.85
CA LEU A 8 -4.26 32.01 -0.31
C LEU A 8 -3.08 31.09 -0.61
N ASP A 9 -3.32 29.79 -0.47
CA ASP A 9 -2.46 28.64 -0.77
C ASP A 9 -2.13 28.62 -2.28
N THR A 10 -1.48 29.68 -2.77
CA THR A 10 -1.19 29.94 -4.17
C THR A 10 0.22 29.45 -4.46
N ASN A 11 0.33 28.34 -5.20
CA ASN A 11 1.61 27.91 -5.76
C ASN A 11 2.10 29.02 -6.70
N ILE A 12 3.17 29.71 -6.30
CA ILE A 12 3.78 30.78 -7.09
C ILE A 12 4.65 30.12 -8.17
N ARG A 13 4.21 30.19 -9.42
CA ARG A 13 4.98 29.72 -10.58
C ARG A 13 5.82 30.85 -11.15
N ALA A 14 7.07 30.53 -11.52
CA ALA A 14 7.85 31.41 -12.37
C ALA A 14 7.14 31.58 -13.73
N LYS A 15 7.24 32.78 -14.31
CA LYS A 15 6.74 33.00 -15.67
C LYS A 15 7.57 32.16 -16.66
N PRO A 16 6.95 31.59 -17.71
CA PRO A 16 7.69 30.90 -18.76
C PRO A 16 8.73 31.85 -19.38
N ASP A 17 9.99 31.42 -19.46
CA ASP A 17 11.04 32.20 -20.12
C ASP A 17 11.02 31.93 -21.63
N PRO A 18 10.69 32.93 -22.47
CA PRO A 18 10.70 32.75 -23.91
C PRO A 18 12.06 32.32 -24.47
N ASN A 19 13.17 32.72 -23.85
CA ASN A 19 14.50 32.33 -24.31
C ASN A 19 14.80 30.85 -24.03
N LEU A 20 14.21 30.29 -22.98
CA LEU A 20 14.33 28.85 -22.71
C LEU A 20 13.44 28.03 -23.65
N LEU A 21 12.24 28.52 -23.95
CA LEU A 21 11.21 27.76 -24.64
C LEU A 21 11.21 27.92 -26.17
N CYS A 22 11.71 29.04 -26.69
CA CYS A 22 11.75 29.33 -28.12
C CYS A 22 13.11 29.05 -28.77
N ASP A 23 14.14 28.73 -27.99
CA ASP A 23 15.50 28.50 -28.51
C ASP A 23 15.76 27.01 -28.76
N ASP A 24 15.98 26.66 -30.02
CA ASP A 24 16.25 25.29 -30.47
C ASP A 24 17.50 24.69 -29.82
N ARG A 25 18.46 25.51 -29.40
CA ARG A 25 19.69 25.06 -28.71
C ARG A 25 19.37 24.36 -27.40
N VAL A 26 18.30 24.76 -26.72
CA VAL A 26 17.89 24.15 -25.45
C VAL A 26 17.37 22.74 -25.71
N LEU A 27 16.51 22.55 -26.71
CA LEU A 27 16.03 21.22 -27.10
C LEU A 27 17.19 20.30 -27.51
N HIS A 28 18.13 20.78 -28.33
CA HIS A 28 19.31 20.00 -28.71
C HIS A 28 20.17 19.62 -27.50
N SER A 29 20.30 20.52 -26.52
CA SER A 29 21.00 20.23 -25.27
C SER A 29 20.28 19.16 -24.45
N LEU A 30 18.94 19.23 -24.35
CA LEU A 30 18.14 18.21 -23.66
C LEU A 30 18.26 16.83 -24.30
N LEU A 31 18.19 16.75 -25.64
CA LEU A 31 18.38 15.50 -26.39
C LEU A 31 19.79 14.91 -26.22
N THR A 32 20.81 15.77 -26.12
CA THR A 32 22.19 15.28 -25.89
C THR A 32 22.36 14.75 -24.45
N ILE A 33 21.70 15.40 -23.49
CA ILE A 33 21.88 15.12 -22.07
C ILE A 33 21.06 13.90 -21.61
N GLU A 34 19.90 13.63 -22.23
CA GLU A 34 18.99 12.57 -21.78
C GLU A 34 19.64 11.17 -21.77
N GLU A 35 20.55 10.90 -22.72
CA GLU A 35 21.29 9.63 -22.80
C GLU A 35 22.14 9.36 -21.56
N THR A 36 22.59 10.40 -20.86
CA THR A 36 23.42 10.30 -19.65
C THR A 36 22.64 9.71 -18.46
N TYR A 37 21.31 9.76 -18.51
CA TYR A 37 20.41 9.38 -17.42
C TYR A 37 19.63 8.11 -17.68
N LEU A 38 19.86 7.45 -18.81
CA LEU A 38 19.24 6.16 -19.09
C LEU A 38 19.88 5.05 -18.23
N PRO A 39 19.08 4.12 -17.70
CA PRO A 39 19.63 2.89 -17.15
C PRO A 39 20.34 2.10 -18.26
N PRO A 40 21.29 1.20 -17.91
CA PRO A 40 22.00 0.40 -18.90
C PRO A 40 21.03 -0.36 -19.83
N PRO A 41 21.42 -0.60 -21.11
CA PRO A 41 20.54 -1.17 -22.14
C PRO A 41 20.20 -2.66 -21.92
N TYR A 42 20.49 -3.21 -20.75
CA TYR A 42 20.15 -4.57 -20.36
C TYR A 42 19.27 -4.55 -19.11
N SER A 43 18.38 -5.53 -19.00
CA SER A 43 17.52 -5.66 -17.83
C SER A 43 18.35 -5.87 -16.56
N TYR A 44 18.39 -4.87 -15.68
CA TYR A 44 19.09 -4.98 -14.40
C TYR A 44 18.52 -6.08 -13.49
N PHE A 45 17.32 -6.60 -13.79
CA PHE A 45 16.73 -7.78 -13.14
C PHE A 45 17.48 -9.08 -13.44
N LYS A 46 18.20 -9.15 -14.56
CA LYS A 46 19.02 -10.32 -14.93
C LYS A 46 20.48 -10.15 -14.53
N GLY A 47 20.98 -8.91 -14.57
CA GLY A 47 22.39 -8.61 -14.33
C GLY A 47 22.75 -8.32 -12.88
N VAL A 48 21.93 -7.53 -12.18
CA VAL A 48 22.31 -6.92 -10.89
C VAL A 48 21.39 -7.37 -9.76
N GLN A 49 20.08 -7.36 -9.98
CA GLN A 49 19.10 -7.75 -8.97
C GLN A 49 18.97 -9.28 -8.91
N LYS A 50 18.99 -9.81 -7.69
CA LYS A 50 18.74 -11.23 -7.41
C LYS A 50 17.38 -11.45 -6.74
N ASP A 51 16.99 -10.50 -5.90
CA ASP A 51 15.78 -10.60 -5.07
C ASP A 51 14.58 -9.84 -5.67
N ILE A 52 14.85 -8.75 -6.40
CA ILE A 52 13.78 -7.90 -6.96
C ILE A 52 13.34 -8.46 -8.31
N GLN A 53 12.02 -8.56 -8.48
CA GLN A 53 11.38 -8.97 -9.73
C GLN A 53 10.62 -7.79 -10.38
N PRO A 54 10.38 -7.80 -11.70
CA PRO A 54 9.69 -6.71 -12.39
C PRO A 54 8.32 -6.34 -11.79
N PHE A 55 7.55 -7.33 -11.32
CA PHE A 55 6.26 -7.06 -10.68
C PHE A 55 6.40 -6.29 -9.36
N MET A 56 7.50 -6.47 -8.61
CA MET A 56 7.75 -5.74 -7.37
C MET A 56 8.08 -4.27 -7.64
N ARG A 57 8.86 -3.99 -8.70
CA ARG A 57 9.08 -2.63 -9.20
C ARG A 57 7.75 -1.98 -9.56
N ARG A 58 6.88 -2.68 -10.29
CA ARG A 58 5.55 -2.17 -10.66
C ARG A 58 4.71 -1.84 -9.43
N MET A 59 4.65 -2.71 -8.42
CA MET A 59 3.92 -2.43 -7.17
C MET A 59 4.42 -1.15 -6.48
N VAL A 60 5.74 -0.97 -6.39
CA VAL A 60 6.32 0.24 -5.78
C VAL A 60 6.09 1.47 -6.65
N ALA A 61 6.16 1.35 -7.98
CA ALA A 61 5.88 2.44 -8.90
C ALA A 61 4.40 2.90 -8.82
N THR A 62 3.45 1.96 -8.75
CA THR A 62 2.03 2.28 -8.55
C THR A 62 1.81 2.98 -7.20
N TRP A 63 2.41 2.47 -6.12
CA TRP A 63 2.35 3.14 -4.81
C TRP A 63 2.97 4.55 -4.85
N MET A 64 4.12 4.72 -5.49
CA MET A 64 4.77 6.04 -5.65
C MET A 64 3.88 7.02 -6.42
N LEU A 65 3.19 6.56 -7.46
CA LEU A 65 2.24 7.36 -8.23
C LEU A 65 1.05 7.81 -7.35
N GLU A 66 0.43 6.88 -6.62
CA GLU A 66 -0.68 7.17 -5.70
C GLU A 66 -0.29 8.21 -4.63
N VAL A 67 0.92 8.09 -4.06
CA VAL A 67 1.46 9.06 -3.09
C VAL A 67 1.64 10.44 -3.72
N CYS A 68 2.16 10.51 -4.94
CA CYS A 68 2.34 11.77 -5.65
C CYS A 68 0.99 12.44 -5.98
N GLU A 69 -0.01 11.66 -6.39
CA GLU A 69 -1.36 12.15 -6.68
C GLU A 69 -2.06 12.66 -5.41
N GLU A 70 -2.00 11.90 -4.31
CA GLU A 70 -2.60 12.28 -3.03
C GLU A 70 -1.93 13.54 -2.44
N GLN A 71 -0.63 13.70 -2.66
CA GLN A 71 0.11 14.90 -2.25
C GLN A 71 0.05 16.06 -3.23
N LYS A 72 -0.61 15.86 -4.38
CA LYS A 72 -0.68 16.85 -5.46
C LYS A 72 0.71 17.37 -5.81
N CYS A 73 1.68 16.46 -5.86
CA CYS A 73 3.05 16.76 -6.26
C CYS A 73 3.08 17.32 -7.67
N GLU A 74 4.16 18.01 -7.99
CA GLU A 74 4.47 18.39 -9.36
C GLU A 74 4.59 17.18 -10.28
N GLU A 75 4.08 17.31 -11.52
CA GLU A 75 3.95 16.21 -12.49
C GLU A 75 5.31 15.63 -12.90
N GLU A 76 6.41 16.38 -12.71
CA GLU A 76 7.78 15.94 -12.93
C GLU A 76 8.32 15.05 -11.80
N VAL A 77 7.74 15.11 -10.59
CA VAL A 77 8.28 14.44 -9.39
C VAL A 77 8.27 12.93 -9.55
N PHE A 78 7.15 12.36 -10.01
CA PHE A 78 7.01 10.92 -10.13
C PHE A 78 7.94 10.32 -11.22
N PRO A 79 7.96 10.82 -12.48
CA PRO A 79 8.89 10.33 -13.50
C PRO A 79 10.36 10.45 -13.08
N LEU A 80 10.72 11.55 -12.40
CA LEU A 80 12.07 11.76 -11.88
C LEU A 80 12.42 10.76 -10.76
N ALA A 81 11.49 10.50 -9.85
CA ALA A 81 11.68 9.50 -8.81
C ALA A 81 11.88 8.09 -9.40
N MET A 82 11.13 7.74 -10.46
CA MET A 82 11.33 6.47 -11.17
C MET A 82 12.69 6.41 -11.87
N ASN A 83 13.18 7.51 -12.46
CA ASN A 83 14.54 7.57 -13.01
C ASN A 83 15.60 7.26 -11.94
N TYR A 84 15.47 7.82 -10.74
CA TYR A 84 16.38 7.54 -9.62
C TYR A 84 16.32 6.08 -9.19
N LEU A 85 15.11 5.53 -9.07
CA LEU A 85 14.90 4.14 -8.66
C LEU A 85 15.56 3.17 -9.64
N ASP A 86 15.34 3.34 -10.95
CA ASP A 86 15.88 2.45 -11.97
C ASP A 86 17.40 2.58 -12.09
N ARG A 87 17.95 3.81 -12.04
CA ARG A 87 19.41 4.01 -12.05
C ARG A 87 20.09 3.44 -10.81
N PHE A 88 19.43 3.49 -9.65
CA PHE A 88 19.94 2.88 -8.42
C PHE A 88 19.93 1.35 -8.51
N LEU A 89 18.81 0.76 -8.95
CA LEU A 89 18.68 -0.69 -9.15
C LEU A 89 19.61 -1.22 -10.26
N ALA A 90 20.01 -0.37 -11.20
CA ALA A 90 21.00 -0.73 -12.21
C ALA A 90 22.42 -0.91 -11.65
N VAL A 91 22.73 -0.40 -10.45
CA VAL A 91 24.09 -0.43 -9.89
C VAL A 91 24.20 -1.05 -8.50
N VAL A 92 23.10 -1.15 -7.74
CA VAL A 92 23.09 -1.69 -6.37
C VAL A 92 22.14 -2.90 -6.26
N PRO A 93 22.64 -4.11 -5.97
CA PRO A 93 21.80 -5.24 -5.58
C PRO A 93 20.99 -4.90 -4.33
N THR A 94 19.66 -4.91 -4.43
CA THR A 94 18.76 -4.44 -3.37
C THR A 94 17.88 -5.58 -2.89
N LYS A 95 17.70 -5.69 -1.57
CA LYS A 95 16.78 -6.67 -0.96
C LYS A 95 15.34 -6.19 -1.09
N LYS A 96 14.40 -7.13 -1.26
CA LYS A 96 12.95 -6.83 -1.39
C LYS A 96 12.38 -6.00 -0.23
N CYS A 97 12.86 -6.17 1.00
CA CYS A 97 12.41 -5.41 2.17
C CYS A 97 12.78 -3.92 2.08
N ASN A 98 13.80 -3.56 1.31
CA ASN A 98 14.29 -2.18 1.19
C ASN A 98 13.73 -1.48 -0.05
N LEU A 99 12.92 -2.15 -0.87
CA LEU A 99 12.44 -1.58 -2.14
C LEU A 99 11.45 -0.42 -1.89
N GLN A 100 10.57 -0.54 -0.89
CA GLN A 100 9.66 0.54 -0.51
C GLN A 100 10.42 1.74 0.07
N LEU A 101 11.49 1.49 0.84
CA LEU A 101 12.40 2.52 1.37
C LEU A 101 13.10 3.26 0.24
N LEU A 102 13.65 2.53 -0.72
CA LEU A 102 14.26 3.12 -1.91
C LEU A 102 13.25 4.00 -2.67
N GLY A 103 12.03 3.50 -2.90
CA GLY A 103 10.96 4.29 -3.55
C GLY A 103 10.63 5.58 -2.79
N ALA A 104 10.51 5.51 -1.45
CA ALA A 104 10.28 6.68 -0.61
C ALA A 104 11.42 7.72 -0.73
N VAL A 105 12.68 7.26 -0.69
CA VAL A 105 13.87 8.12 -0.82
C VAL A 105 13.95 8.76 -2.21
N CYS A 106 13.62 8.01 -3.26
CA CYS A 106 13.57 8.55 -4.62
C CYS A 106 12.51 9.66 -4.75
N MET A 107 11.31 9.49 -4.20
CA MET A 107 10.29 10.55 -4.16
C MET A 107 10.74 11.75 -3.32
N PHE A 108 11.40 11.50 -2.18
CA PHE A 108 11.95 12.56 -1.32
C PHE A 108 12.92 13.45 -2.10
N LEU A 109 13.91 12.84 -2.76
CA LEU A 109 14.90 13.54 -3.57
C LEU A 109 14.28 14.27 -4.77
N ALA A 110 13.33 13.63 -5.46
CA ALA A 110 12.68 14.23 -6.62
C ALA A 110 11.84 15.45 -6.23
N SER A 111 11.09 15.35 -5.12
CA SER A 111 10.28 16.45 -4.62
C SER A 111 11.14 17.65 -4.17
N LYS A 112 12.32 17.41 -3.57
CA LYS A 112 13.28 18.49 -3.24
C LYS A 112 13.78 19.26 -4.46
N LEU A 113 13.83 18.62 -5.63
CA LEU A 113 14.35 19.23 -6.85
C LEU A 113 13.27 19.93 -7.68
N LYS A 114 12.07 19.34 -7.76
CA LYS A 114 11.02 19.77 -8.69
C LYS A 114 9.82 20.43 -8.03
N ASP A 115 9.58 20.19 -6.74
CA ASP A 115 8.42 20.73 -6.03
C ASP A 115 8.78 22.01 -5.25
N THR A 116 7.84 22.95 -5.20
CA THR A 116 7.97 24.16 -4.37
C THR A 116 7.83 23.82 -2.89
N ARG A 117 6.99 22.82 -2.57
CA ARG A 117 6.79 22.32 -1.21
C ARG A 117 7.16 20.84 -1.19
N PRO A 118 8.44 20.51 -0.99
CA PRO A 118 8.89 19.14 -1.08
C PRO A 118 8.24 18.25 -0.03
N LEU A 119 8.14 16.96 -0.36
CA LEU A 119 7.66 15.95 0.56
C LEU A 119 8.61 15.89 1.76
N THR A 120 8.06 15.88 2.97
CA THR A 120 8.88 15.74 4.16
C THR A 120 9.17 14.26 4.41
N ALA A 121 10.34 13.95 5.01
CA ALA A 121 10.69 12.59 5.39
C ALA A 121 9.62 11.97 6.30
N GLU A 122 9.10 12.76 7.25
CA GLU A 122 7.99 12.38 8.12
C GLU A 122 6.74 11.98 7.33
N LYS A 123 6.37 12.78 6.32
CA LYS A 123 5.19 12.52 5.50
C LYS A 123 5.34 11.27 4.64
N LEU A 124 6.52 11.05 4.07
CA LEU A 124 6.82 9.83 3.33
C LEU A 124 6.80 8.58 4.22
N CYS A 125 7.32 8.69 5.45
CA CYS A 125 7.23 7.59 6.42
C CYS A 125 5.76 7.25 6.74
N ILE A 126 4.86 8.24 6.79
CA ILE A 126 3.42 7.99 6.97
C ILE A 126 2.86 7.15 5.81
N TYR A 127 3.20 7.47 4.56
CA TYR A 127 2.75 6.71 3.38
C TYR A 127 3.30 5.29 3.29
N THR A 128 4.34 5.00 4.06
CA THR A 128 4.89 3.64 4.23
C THR A 128 4.29 2.91 5.43
N ASP A 129 3.19 3.42 6.02
CA ASP A 129 2.62 2.93 7.28
C ASP A 129 3.62 2.93 8.45
N ASN A 130 4.58 3.86 8.43
CA ASN A 130 5.74 3.92 9.34
C ASN A 130 6.55 2.61 9.38
N SER A 131 6.50 1.79 8.32
CA SER A 131 7.41 0.66 8.13
C SER A 131 8.87 1.12 8.03
N ILE A 132 9.07 2.39 7.65
CA ILE A 132 10.34 3.09 7.54
C ILE A 132 10.36 4.28 8.50
N ARG A 133 11.52 4.51 9.14
CA ARG A 133 11.74 5.67 10.01
C ARG A 133 12.34 6.85 9.24
N PRO A 134 12.11 8.09 9.68
CA PRO A 134 12.73 9.27 9.05
C PRO A 134 14.26 9.21 9.04
N GLN A 135 14.88 8.66 10.08
CA GLN A 135 16.34 8.50 10.14
C GLN A 135 16.84 7.53 9.06
N GLU A 136 16.16 6.39 8.87
CA GLU A 136 16.51 5.42 7.83
C GLU A 136 16.36 6.03 6.44
N LEU A 137 15.32 6.84 6.23
CA LEU A 137 15.09 7.58 4.99
C LEU A 137 16.22 8.59 4.73
N LEU A 138 16.64 9.36 5.74
CA LEU A 138 17.74 10.32 5.63
C LEU A 138 19.11 9.65 5.44
N GLU A 139 19.34 8.49 6.04
CA GLU A 139 20.56 7.69 5.82
C GLU A 139 20.59 7.15 4.39
N TRP A 140 19.47 6.59 3.92
CA TRP A 140 19.36 6.12 2.55
C TRP A 140 19.39 7.24 1.52
N GLU A 141 18.96 8.45 1.87
CA GLU A 141 19.13 9.64 1.03
C GLU A 141 20.60 9.80 0.63
N LEU A 142 21.52 9.74 1.60
CA LEU A 142 22.95 9.83 1.36
C LEU A 142 23.48 8.66 0.53
N VAL A 143 22.95 7.44 0.74
CA VAL A 143 23.32 6.26 -0.05
C VAL A 143 22.91 6.43 -1.51
N VAL A 144 21.68 6.85 -1.78
CA VAL A 144 21.17 7.08 -3.13
C VAL A 144 21.95 8.22 -3.80
N LEU A 145 22.16 9.35 -3.11
CA LEU A 145 22.98 10.46 -3.60
C LEU A 145 24.40 10.02 -3.96
N GLY A 146 25.05 9.26 -3.08
CA GLY A 146 26.40 8.75 -3.31
C GLY A 146 26.48 7.80 -4.50
N LYS A 147 25.50 6.91 -4.67
CA LYS A 147 25.45 5.95 -5.79
C LYS A 147 25.12 6.60 -7.12
N LEU A 148 24.26 7.62 -7.11
CA LEU A 148 23.95 8.43 -8.29
C LEU A 148 24.98 9.54 -8.55
N LYS A 149 26.06 9.61 -7.75
CA LYS A 149 27.12 10.62 -7.84
C LYS A 149 26.58 12.06 -7.83
N TRP A 150 25.53 12.28 -7.04
CA TRP A 150 24.81 13.56 -6.97
C TRP A 150 24.23 14.06 -8.31
N ASN A 151 24.21 13.19 -9.33
CA ASN A 151 23.69 13.52 -10.65
C ASN A 151 22.17 13.32 -10.71
N LEU A 152 21.45 14.26 -10.09
CA LEU A 152 20.00 14.20 -9.87
C LEU A 152 19.18 14.98 -10.91
N ALA A 153 19.76 15.95 -11.61
CA ALA A 153 19.04 16.77 -12.59
C ALA A 153 18.81 16.02 -13.92
N ALA A 154 18.22 14.83 -13.84
CA ALA A 154 17.86 14.03 -14.99
C ALA A 154 16.75 14.69 -15.79
N VAL A 155 16.86 14.61 -17.11
CA VAL A 155 15.83 15.07 -18.03
C VAL A 155 14.66 14.09 -17.97
N THR A 156 13.45 14.62 -17.81
CA THR A 156 12.20 13.85 -17.74
C THR A 156 11.37 14.05 -19.01
N PRO A 157 10.43 13.15 -19.34
CA PRO A 157 9.55 13.33 -20.49
C PRO A 157 8.75 14.65 -20.42
N ASN A 158 8.41 15.10 -19.21
CA ASN A 158 7.72 16.37 -18.97
C ASN A 158 8.51 17.58 -19.49
N ASP A 159 9.85 17.55 -19.39
CA ASP A 159 10.70 18.65 -19.86
C ASP A 159 10.59 18.86 -21.38
N PHE A 160 10.18 17.84 -22.15
CA PHE A 160 10.04 17.92 -23.61
C PHE A 160 8.65 18.38 -24.10
N ILE A 161 7.61 18.25 -23.27
CA ILE A 161 6.20 18.50 -23.67
C ILE A 161 6.05 19.90 -24.26
N GLU A 162 6.60 20.90 -23.58
CA GLU A 162 6.50 22.31 -23.96
C GLU A 162 7.18 22.64 -25.29
N TYR A 163 8.28 21.97 -25.62
CA TYR A 163 9.00 22.14 -26.88
C TYR A 163 8.27 21.46 -28.03
N ILE A 164 7.67 20.30 -27.77
CA ILE A 164 6.91 19.55 -28.78
C ILE A 164 5.61 20.30 -29.09
N LEU A 165 4.79 20.63 -28.08
CA LEU A 165 3.47 21.23 -28.29
C LEU A 165 3.52 22.58 -29.01
N ARG A 166 4.55 23.41 -28.76
CA ARG A 166 4.72 24.70 -29.46
C ARG A 166 5.00 24.57 -30.95
N ARG A 167 5.59 23.46 -31.38
CA ARG A 167 5.96 23.21 -32.79
C ARG A 167 4.84 22.51 -33.56
N LEU A 168 3.76 22.15 -32.89
CA LEU A 168 2.59 21.53 -33.52
C LEU A 168 1.51 22.59 -33.78
N PRO A 169 0.84 22.55 -34.94
CA PRO A 169 -0.26 23.46 -35.28
C PRO A 169 -1.54 23.03 -34.55
N LEU A 170 -1.57 23.19 -33.23
CA LEU A 170 -2.68 22.75 -32.37
C LEU A 170 -3.54 23.95 -31.91
N PRO A 171 -4.87 23.77 -31.80
CA PRO A 171 -5.75 24.77 -31.22
C PRO A 171 -5.45 25.00 -29.73
N GLU A 172 -5.34 26.27 -29.30
CA GLU A 172 -4.98 26.63 -27.92
C GLU A 172 -5.97 26.10 -26.88
N ASP A 173 -7.26 26.03 -27.23
CA ASP A 173 -8.34 25.51 -26.39
C ASP A 173 -8.16 24.03 -26.02
N LYS A 174 -7.45 23.27 -26.85
CA LYS A 174 -7.20 21.83 -26.68
C LYS A 174 -5.87 21.53 -25.98
N LEU A 175 -4.96 22.49 -25.88
CA LEU A 175 -3.61 22.27 -25.32
C LEU A 175 -3.62 21.80 -23.86
N ALA A 176 -4.50 22.36 -23.02
CA ALA A 176 -4.62 21.94 -21.62
C ALA A 176 -5.10 20.49 -21.49
N LEU A 177 -6.04 20.07 -22.34
CA LEU A 177 -6.54 18.71 -22.36
C LEU A 177 -5.48 17.72 -22.86
N ILE A 178 -4.77 18.08 -23.93
CA ILE A 178 -3.65 17.27 -24.47
C ILE A 178 -2.58 17.08 -23.40
N ARG A 179 -2.16 18.16 -22.73
CA ARG A 179 -1.17 18.09 -21.65
C ARG A 179 -1.56 17.10 -20.57
N LYS A 180 -2.82 17.13 -20.12
CA LYS A 180 -3.32 16.20 -19.10
C LYS A 180 -3.22 14.74 -19.55
N HIS A 181 -3.58 14.44 -20.80
CA HIS A 181 -3.48 13.08 -21.35
C HIS A 181 -2.02 12.64 -21.49
N VAL A 182 -1.15 13.53 -21.96
CA VAL A 182 0.29 13.27 -22.09
C VAL A 182 0.91 12.93 -20.73
N GLN A 183 0.57 13.70 -19.68
CA GLN A 183 1.03 13.43 -18.32
C GLN A 183 0.56 12.06 -17.81
N THR A 184 -0.69 11.68 -18.05
CA THR A 184 -1.21 10.34 -17.72
C THR A 184 -0.43 9.24 -18.44
N PHE A 185 -0.11 9.41 -19.73
CA PHE A 185 0.67 8.44 -20.49
C PHE A 185 2.11 8.33 -20.01
N ILE A 186 2.75 9.46 -19.66
CA ILE A 186 4.09 9.46 -19.07
C ILE A 186 4.10 8.69 -17.74
N ALA A 187 3.12 8.92 -16.87
CA ALA A 187 2.98 8.19 -15.62
C ALA A 187 2.80 6.67 -15.85
N LEU A 188 1.93 6.29 -16.80
CA LEU A 188 1.75 4.91 -17.24
C LEU A 188 3.07 4.27 -17.70
N CYS A 189 3.81 4.96 -18.57
CA CYS A 189 5.11 4.49 -19.06
C CYS A 189 6.11 4.29 -17.91
N ALA A 190 6.14 5.21 -16.94
CA ALA A 190 7.05 5.11 -15.80
C ALA A 190 6.77 3.87 -14.93
N THR A 191 5.49 3.43 -14.81
CA THR A 191 5.13 2.23 -14.03
C THR A 191 5.56 0.92 -14.68
N ASP A 192 5.62 0.86 -16.02
CA ASP A 192 6.00 -0.34 -16.77
C ASP A 192 7.51 -0.33 -17.07
N PHE A 193 8.19 -1.43 -16.70
CA PHE A 193 9.64 -1.54 -16.86
C PHE A 193 10.08 -1.55 -18.34
N SER A 194 9.21 -1.94 -19.26
CA SER A 194 9.55 -2.00 -20.68
C SER A 194 9.90 -0.63 -21.28
N PHE A 195 9.40 0.46 -20.68
CA PHE A 195 9.74 1.83 -21.07
C PHE A 195 10.99 2.39 -20.37
N ALA A 196 11.56 1.70 -19.38
CA ALA A 196 12.72 2.21 -18.64
C ALA A 196 13.95 2.44 -19.52
N MET A 197 14.04 1.76 -20.68
CA MET A 197 15.13 1.90 -21.66
C MET A 197 14.82 2.92 -22.77
N TYR A 198 13.59 3.46 -22.82
CA TYR A 198 13.22 4.43 -23.84
C TYR A 198 13.73 5.82 -23.43
N PRO A 199 14.33 6.60 -24.34
CA PRO A 199 14.69 7.99 -24.08
C PRO A 199 13.47 8.81 -23.62
N PRO A 200 13.63 9.71 -22.64
CA PRO A 200 12.56 10.61 -22.20
C PRO A 200 11.90 11.40 -23.34
N SER A 201 12.67 11.83 -24.35
CA SER A 201 12.17 12.51 -25.55
C SER A 201 11.23 11.64 -26.37
N MET A 202 11.55 10.35 -26.51
CA MET A 202 10.73 9.36 -27.22
C MET A 202 9.44 9.07 -26.48
N ILE A 203 9.49 8.93 -25.14
CA ILE A 203 8.29 8.75 -24.30
C ILE A 203 7.38 9.97 -24.41
N ALA A 204 7.93 11.18 -24.33
CA ALA A 204 7.16 12.42 -24.46
C ALA A 204 6.49 12.52 -25.84
N THR A 205 7.25 12.27 -26.90
CA THR A 205 6.78 12.35 -28.28
C THR A 205 5.73 11.28 -28.61
N GLY A 206 5.95 10.04 -28.19
CA GLY A 206 4.98 8.95 -28.32
C GLY A 206 3.70 9.23 -27.53
N SER A 207 3.81 9.81 -26.33
CA SER A 207 2.65 10.21 -25.51
C SER A 207 1.85 11.35 -26.15
N VAL A 208 2.52 12.34 -26.74
CA VAL A 208 1.88 13.43 -27.50
C VAL A 208 1.16 12.89 -28.73
N GLY A 209 1.81 12.00 -29.50
CA GLY A 209 1.21 11.32 -30.64
C GLY A 209 -0.05 10.54 -30.25
N ALA A 210 0.05 9.69 -29.23
CA ALA A 210 -1.08 8.91 -28.70
C ALA A 210 -2.23 9.82 -28.21
N ALA A 211 -1.93 10.93 -27.54
CA ALA A 211 -2.95 11.85 -27.03
C ALA A 211 -3.70 12.57 -28.16
N ILE A 212 -2.98 13.05 -29.17
CA ILE A 212 -3.58 13.75 -30.32
C ILE A 212 -4.42 12.79 -31.16
N CYS A 213 -3.92 11.59 -31.42
CA CYS A 213 -4.64 10.55 -32.16
C CYS A 213 -5.88 10.07 -31.38
N GLY A 214 -5.76 9.83 -30.07
CA GLY A 214 -6.86 9.36 -29.22
C GLY A 214 -7.98 10.38 -29.01
N LEU A 215 -7.65 11.68 -28.95
CA LEU A 215 -8.64 12.76 -28.80
C LEU A 215 -9.38 13.13 -30.09
N GLN A 216 -9.06 12.46 -31.21
CA GLN A 216 -9.71 12.68 -32.52
C GLN A 216 -9.82 14.18 -32.87
N LEU A 217 -8.75 14.95 -32.66
CA LEU A 217 -8.83 16.42 -32.66
C LEU A 217 -9.29 17.03 -34.00
N ASN A 218 -9.43 16.24 -35.07
CA ASN A 218 -10.12 16.58 -36.34
C ASN A 218 -10.98 15.40 -36.85
N SER A 219 -12.30 15.49 -36.73
CA SER A 219 -13.29 14.48 -37.13
C SER A 219 -13.50 14.31 -38.66
N ASN A 220 -12.70 14.95 -39.52
CA ASN A 220 -12.87 14.87 -40.98
C ASN A 220 -11.59 14.51 -41.78
N THR A 221 -10.49 14.13 -41.13
CA THR A 221 -9.21 13.90 -41.85
C THR A 221 -8.37 12.79 -41.23
N GLN A 222 -9.00 11.62 -41.04
CA GLN A 222 -8.48 10.51 -40.25
C GLN A 222 -7.23 9.81 -40.84
N SER A 223 -6.91 10.03 -42.12
CA SER A 223 -5.83 9.30 -42.82
C SER A 223 -4.62 10.13 -43.26
N GLN A 224 -4.71 11.46 -43.34
CA GLN A 224 -3.58 12.29 -43.83
C GLN A 224 -2.74 12.92 -42.70
N TRP A 225 -3.35 13.20 -41.55
CA TRP A 225 -2.64 13.82 -40.43
C TRP A 225 -1.88 12.83 -39.56
N GLY A 226 -2.28 11.56 -39.48
CA GLY A 226 -1.62 10.55 -38.62
C GLY A 226 -0.16 10.32 -39.01
N ASP A 227 0.07 9.92 -40.27
CA ASP A 227 1.43 9.68 -40.77
C ASP A 227 2.27 10.97 -40.83
N SER A 228 1.66 12.09 -41.26
CA SER A 228 2.34 13.39 -41.29
C SER A 228 2.69 13.93 -39.90
N LEU A 229 1.90 13.62 -38.87
CA LEU A 229 2.15 14.03 -37.49
C LEU A 229 3.27 13.20 -36.89
N THR A 230 3.28 11.88 -37.09
CA THR A 230 4.39 11.05 -36.61
C THR A 230 5.70 11.44 -37.28
N ASP A 231 5.68 11.76 -38.58
CA ASP A 231 6.86 12.31 -39.29
C ASP A 231 7.32 13.65 -38.71
N LEU A 232 6.38 14.54 -38.37
CA LEU A 232 6.70 15.84 -37.77
C LEU A 232 7.28 15.68 -36.36
N LEU A 233 6.68 14.83 -35.55
CA LEU A 233 7.12 14.48 -34.20
C LEU A 233 8.51 13.84 -34.22
N ALA A 234 8.74 12.88 -35.12
CA ALA A 234 10.04 12.25 -35.36
C ALA A 234 11.12 13.27 -35.75
N LYS A 235 10.78 14.25 -36.60
CA LYS A 235 11.69 15.35 -36.96
C LYS A 235 12.02 16.26 -35.78
N ILE A 236 11.07 16.51 -34.88
CA ILE A 236 11.28 17.40 -33.71
C ILE A 236 12.32 16.82 -32.75
N THR A 237 12.26 15.53 -32.46
CA THR A 237 13.19 14.85 -31.53
C THR A 237 14.33 14.10 -32.21
N ASN A 238 14.47 14.25 -33.54
CA ASN A 238 15.46 13.54 -34.34
C ASN A 238 15.42 12.01 -34.11
N THR A 239 14.21 11.46 -34.07
CA THR A 239 13.95 10.03 -33.85
C THR A 239 13.50 9.37 -35.14
N GLU A 240 13.82 8.09 -35.33
CA GLU A 240 13.31 7.33 -36.48
C GLU A 240 11.79 7.14 -36.37
N VAL A 241 11.08 7.34 -37.49
CA VAL A 241 9.61 7.28 -37.55
C VAL A 241 9.09 5.91 -37.09
N ASP A 242 9.73 4.82 -37.53
CA ASP A 242 9.30 3.47 -37.18
C ASP A 242 9.46 3.17 -35.68
N VAL A 243 10.53 3.68 -35.07
CA VAL A 243 10.78 3.53 -33.62
C VAL A 243 9.77 4.33 -32.82
N LEU A 244 9.42 5.54 -33.28
CA LEU A 244 8.39 6.36 -32.66
C LEU A 244 6.99 5.72 -32.78
N LYS A 245 6.65 5.17 -33.96
CA LYS A 245 5.41 4.41 -34.17
C LYS A 245 5.32 3.21 -33.22
N ALA A 246 6.40 2.43 -33.12
CA ALA A 246 6.47 1.30 -32.21
C ALA A 246 6.32 1.72 -30.74
N CYS A 247 6.90 2.86 -30.34
CA CYS A 247 6.71 3.43 -29.00
C CYS A 247 5.24 3.81 -28.76
N GLN A 248 4.60 4.52 -29.70
CA GLN A 248 3.21 4.92 -29.59
C GLN A 248 2.27 3.70 -29.47
N GLU A 249 2.43 2.71 -30.35
CA GLU A 249 1.65 1.45 -30.28
C GLU A 249 1.89 0.69 -28.98
N HIS A 250 3.09 0.79 -28.41
CA HIS A 250 3.37 0.21 -27.11
C HIS A 250 2.61 0.92 -25.98
N ILE A 251 2.62 2.26 -25.97
CA ILE A 251 1.86 3.07 -25.01
C ILE A 251 0.37 2.74 -25.09
N GLU A 252 -0.19 2.67 -26.29
CA GLU A 252 -1.59 2.32 -26.53
C GLU A 252 -1.92 0.90 -26.04
N ARG A 253 -1.03 -0.07 -26.26
CA ARG A 253 -1.19 -1.44 -25.74
C ARG A 253 -1.21 -1.48 -24.21
N VAL A 254 -0.30 -0.77 -23.54
CA VAL A 254 -0.24 -0.73 -22.07
C VAL A 254 -1.44 0.01 -21.48
N LEU A 255 -1.91 1.08 -22.13
CA LEU A 255 -3.16 1.74 -21.78
C LEU A 255 -4.35 0.79 -21.88
N VAL A 256 -4.48 0.05 -23.00
CA VAL A 256 -5.56 -0.93 -23.17
C VAL A 256 -5.49 -2.03 -22.12
N SER A 257 -4.29 -2.52 -21.78
CA SER A 257 -4.12 -3.50 -20.69
C SER A 257 -4.58 -2.92 -19.35
N SER A 258 -4.16 -1.70 -19.04
CA SER A 258 -4.52 -1.02 -17.78
C SER A 258 -6.03 -0.72 -17.69
N LEU A 259 -6.66 -0.34 -18.80
CA LEU A 259 -8.11 -0.17 -18.88
C LEU A 259 -8.84 -1.51 -18.76
N ARG A 260 -8.29 -2.60 -19.29
CA ARG A 260 -8.84 -3.96 -19.11
C ARG A 260 -8.67 -4.44 -17.69
N GLU A 261 -7.54 -4.19 -17.04
CA GLU A 261 -7.31 -4.53 -15.62
C GLU A 261 -8.24 -3.72 -14.71
N GLY A 262 -8.41 -2.41 -14.95
CA GLY A 262 -9.38 -1.58 -14.23
C GLY A 262 -10.83 -2.01 -14.49
N ARG A 263 -11.18 -2.34 -15.74
CA ARG A 263 -12.50 -2.92 -16.08
C ARG A 263 -12.67 -4.32 -15.56
N GLN A 264 -11.64 -5.14 -15.40
CA GLN A 264 -11.70 -6.48 -14.82
C GLN A 264 -11.74 -6.41 -13.30
N GLN A 265 -11.17 -5.42 -12.64
CA GLN A 265 -11.40 -5.16 -11.21
C GLN A 265 -12.84 -4.69 -10.97
N GLN A 266 -13.36 -3.81 -11.83
CA GLN A 266 -14.77 -3.39 -11.80
C GLN A 266 -15.74 -4.50 -12.25
N GLN A 267 -15.37 -5.32 -13.24
CA GLN A 267 -16.16 -6.46 -13.73
C GLN A 267 -15.96 -7.71 -12.89
N GLN A 268 -14.89 -7.91 -12.12
CA GLN A 268 -14.84 -8.96 -11.09
C GLN A 268 -15.69 -8.54 -9.89
N GLN A 269 -15.80 -7.23 -9.62
CA GLN A 269 -16.83 -6.69 -8.72
C GLN A 269 -18.27 -6.81 -9.27
N GLN A 270 -18.49 -6.85 -10.60
CA GLN A 270 -19.83 -6.97 -11.23
C GLN A 270 -20.19 -8.37 -11.82
N GLN A 271 -19.24 -9.24 -12.14
CA GLN A 271 -19.43 -10.58 -12.73
C GLN A 271 -19.36 -11.70 -11.68
N GLN A 272 -18.82 -11.44 -10.47
CA GLN A 272 -19.20 -12.23 -9.29
C GLN A 272 -20.70 -12.08 -8.95
N THR A 273 -21.41 -11.15 -9.60
CA THR A 273 -22.86 -10.96 -9.49
C THR A 273 -23.68 -11.68 -10.58
N GLN A 274 -23.10 -12.23 -11.66
CA GLN A 274 -23.92 -12.75 -12.79
C GLN A 274 -23.48 -14.03 -13.55
N ARG A 275 -22.30 -14.64 -13.33
CA ARG A 275 -21.95 -15.90 -14.03
C ARG A 275 -21.60 -17.05 -13.09
N GLY A 276 -22.64 -17.57 -12.46
CA GLY A 276 -22.72 -18.95 -11.96
C GLY A 276 -23.87 -19.70 -12.64
N SER A 277 -23.91 -19.75 -13.98
CA SER A 277 -24.78 -20.71 -14.67
C SER A 277 -24.20 -21.13 -16.01
N SER A 278 -24.11 -22.46 -16.14
CA SER A 278 -23.95 -23.32 -17.33
C SER A 278 -22.55 -23.83 -17.75
N ASN A 279 -22.15 -24.96 -17.12
CA ASN A 279 -21.78 -26.30 -17.67
C ASN A 279 -20.93 -26.38 -18.96
N LYS A 280 -19.85 -27.18 -19.13
CA LYS A 280 -19.30 -28.44 -18.57
C LYS A 280 -17.75 -28.36 -18.71
N GLY A 281 -16.90 -28.98 -17.89
CA GLY A 281 -16.73 -30.41 -17.61
C GLY A 281 -15.55 -30.63 -16.65
N LEU A 282 -15.42 -31.86 -16.16
CA LEU A 282 -14.77 -32.27 -14.91
C LEU A 282 -13.29 -31.95 -14.72
N GLU A 283 -12.93 -31.96 -13.42
CA GLU A 283 -11.60 -31.96 -12.80
C GLU A 283 -11.03 -30.59 -12.41
N GLU A 284 -11.45 -30.07 -11.25
CA GLU A 284 -10.52 -29.41 -10.34
C GLU A 284 -11.07 -29.34 -8.91
N LEU A 285 -10.17 -29.58 -7.96
CA LEU A 285 -10.44 -30.02 -6.61
C LEU A 285 -11.07 -28.95 -5.70
N ASP A 286 -12.12 -29.38 -5.01
CA ASP A 286 -12.51 -29.08 -3.63
C ASP A 286 -11.69 -28.01 -2.88
N GLN A 287 -12.12 -26.74 -2.95
CA GLN A 287 -11.65 -25.66 -2.05
C GLN A 287 -12.58 -25.50 -0.83
N SER A 288 -13.00 -26.60 -0.20
CA SER A 288 -13.60 -26.57 1.14
C SER A 288 -12.60 -26.83 2.28
N SER A 289 -11.33 -27.13 1.95
CA SER A 289 -10.25 -27.19 2.94
C SER A 289 -9.64 -25.80 3.15
N THR A 290 -10.08 -25.04 4.16
CA THR A 290 -9.24 -23.94 4.68
C THR A 290 -8.26 -24.53 5.68
N PRO A 291 -6.95 -24.61 5.38
CA PRO A 291 -5.96 -24.85 6.43
C PRO A 291 -6.04 -23.69 7.42
N THR A 292 -5.68 -23.95 8.67
CA THR A 292 -5.26 -22.88 9.59
C THR A 292 -3.95 -22.32 9.07
N ASP A 293 -4.01 -21.59 7.97
CA ASP A 293 -2.95 -20.68 7.61
C ASP A 293 -2.84 -19.72 8.78
N ILE A 294 -1.65 -19.66 9.37
CA ILE A 294 -1.25 -18.60 10.27
C ILE A 294 -1.29 -17.33 9.42
N VAL A 295 -2.48 -16.77 9.24
CA VAL A 295 -2.63 -15.40 8.77
C VAL A 295 -2.32 -14.57 9.99
N SER A 296 -1.02 -14.39 10.26
CA SER A 296 -0.55 -13.40 11.21
C SER A 296 -0.99 -12.05 10.66
N ILE A 297 -2.15 -11.56 11.10
CA ILE A 297 -2.51 -10.17 10.85
C ILE A 297 -1.66 -9.37 11.83
N LYS A 298 -0.56 -8.83 11.30
CA LYS A 298 0.28 -7.89 12.01
C LYS A 298 -0.45 -6.56 12.01
N TYR A 299 -0.84 -6.07 13.19
CA TYR A 299 -1.13 -4.66 13.37
C TYR A 299 0.14 -3.92 13.76
N VAL A 300 0.35 -2.81 13.07
CA VAL A 300 1.44 -1.84 13.22
C VAL A 300 1.49 -1.31 14.67
N PRO A 301 2.67 -0.93 15.19
CA PRO A 301 2.86 -0.02 16.33
C PRO A 301 1.66 0.86 16.74
N VAL A 302 0.97 0.49 17.81
CA VAL A 302 -0.04 1.37 18.43
C VAL A 302 0.65 2.32 19.40
N HIS A 303 0.51 3.62 19.18
CA HIS A 303 1.13 4.65 20.01
C HIS A 303 0.19 5.11 21.13
N ILE A 304 0.48 4.75 22.38
CA ILE A 304 -0.28 5.20 23.55
C ILE A 304 0.45 6.40 24.18
N CYS A 305 -0.21 7.56 24.15
CA CYS A 305 0.29 8.79 24.75
C CYS A 305 -0.13 8.90 26.23
N SER A 306 0.82 9.12 27.14
CA SER A 306 0.57 9.16 28.58
C SER A 306 -0.41 10.25 29.04
N SER A 307 -0.56 11.36 28.32
CA SER A 307 -1.53 12.39 28.67
C SER A 307 -2.94 12.10 28.16
N CYS A 308 -3.07 11.52 26.95
CA CYS A 308 -4.38 11.12 26.41
C CYS A 308 -4.92 9.95 27.29
N PHE A 309 -4.03 9.07 27.80
CA PHE A 309 -4.34 8.05 28.82
C PHE A 309 -4.83 8.64 30.17
N ARG A 310 -4.07 9.57 30.80
CA ARG A 310 -4.46 10.16 32.11
C ARG A 310 -5.78 10.96 32.10
N ARG A 311 -6.27 11.36 30.92
CA ARG A 311 -7.54 12.08 30.75
C ARG A 311 -8.72 11.16 30.43
N GLY A 312 -8.53 9.84 30.38
CA GLY A 312 -9.61 8.88 30.11
C GLY A 312 -10.08 8.88 28.65
N HIS A 313 -9.25 9.33 27.70
CA HIS A 313 -9.60 9.34 26.28
C HIS A 313 -8.88 8.21 25.53
N SER A 314 -9.63 7.38 24.81
CA SER A 314 -9.05 6.50 23.79
C SER A 314 -8.45 7.37 22.68
N CYS A 315 -7.18 7.14 22.35
CA CYS A 315 -6.63 7.74 21.16
C CYS A 315 -7.26 7.03 19.96
N PRO A 316 -7.85 7.73 18.97
CA PRO A 316 -8.57 7.05 17.90
C PRO A 316 -7.68 6.03 17.21
N ALA A 317 -8.11 4.79 17.40
CA ALA A 317 -7.46 3.56 17.02
C ALA A 317 -7.23 3.49 15.50
N ALA A 318 -6.15 2.82 15.11
CA ALA A 318 -5.75 2.52 13.73
C ALA A 318 -5.02 3.62 12.94
N ALA A 319 -4.43 4.61 13.60
CA ALA A 319 -3.81 5.69 12.87
C ALA A 319 -2.40 6.03 13.35
N ALA A 320 -1.51 6.28 12.38
CA ALA A 320 -0.13 6.71 12.55
C ALA A 320 0.00 7.84 13.61
N PRO A 321 1.19 8.07 14.20
CA PRO A 321 1.43 9.12 15.21
C PRO A 321 0.82 10.50 14.88
N VAL A 322 0.67 10.82 13.58
CA VAL A 322 0.12 12.06 13.06
C VAL A 322 -1.40 12.19 13.26
N VAL A 323 -2.14 11.10 13.22
CA VAL A 323 -3.59 11.14 13.45
C VAL A 323 -3.87 11.25 14.95
N THR A 324 -3.11 10.56 15.81
CA THR A 324 -3.06 10.80 17.27
C THR A 324 -2.76 12.27 17.61
N LEU A 325 -1.80 12.91 16.92
CA LEU A 325 -1.44 14.31 17.10
C LEU A 325 -2.52 15.28 16.59
N ALA A 326 -3.09 15.01 15.42
CA ALA A 326 -4.16 15.79 14.84
C ALA A 326 -5.43 15.71 15.69
N LEU A 327 -5.75 14.53 16.24
CA LEU A 327 -6.91 14.29 17.09
C LEU A 327 -6.73 14.79 18.52
N CYS A 328 -5.56 14.59 19.16
CA CYS A 328 -5.29 15.20 20.46
C CYS A 328 -5.23 16.76 20.30
N LYS A 329 -4.81 17.33 19.16
CA LYS A 329 -5.00 18.78 18.85
C LYS A 329 -6.48 19.16 18.65
N LYS A 330 -7.26 18.38 17.89
CA LYS A 330 -8.71 18.60 17.66
C LYS A 330 -9.53 18.52 18.96
N ALA A 331 -9.05 17.73 19.92
CA ALA A 331 -9.61 17.57 21.26
C ALA A 331 -9.03 18.55 22.31
N GLY A 332 -8.22 19.54 21.92
CA GLY A 332 -7.70 20.57 22.84
C GLY A 332 -6.61 20.10 23.81
N ILE A 333 -5.94 18.98 23.53
CA ILE A 333 -4.87 18.41 24.36
C ILE A 333 -3.53 19.04 23.97
N ARG A 334 -2.94 19.85 24.87
CA ARG A 334 -1.58 20.40 24.70
C ARG A 334 -0.54 19.28 24.81
N ILE A 335 0.16 19.01 23.72
CA ILE A 335 1.26 18.03 23.67
C ILE A 335 2.57 18.75 24.05
N THR A 336 3.18 18.38 25.18
CA THR A 336 4.49 18.88 25.62
C THR A 336 5.59 17.92 25.20
N ARG A 337 6.82 18.43 25.02
CA ARG A 337 8.03 17.72 24.55
C ARG A 337 8.47 16.49 25.39
N THR A 338 7.75 16.17 26.46
CA THR A 338 8.07 15.15 27.48
C THR A 338 7.13 13.93 27.47
N MET A 339 6.26 13.77 26.47
CA MET A 339 5.33 12.64 26.43
C MET A 339 6.04 11.36 26.00
N ALA A 340 6.16 10.37 26.91
CA ALA A 340 6.61 9.04 26.49
C ALA A 340 5.48 8.29 25.79
N THR A 341 5.83 7.64 24.70
CA THR A 341 4.92 6.88 23.85
C THR A 341 5.19 5.40 24.03
N LEU A 342 4.14 4.62 24.28
CA LEU A 342 4.22 3.16 24.29
C LEU A 342 3.89 2.64 22.90
N ILE A 343 4.68 1.69 22.40
CA ILE A 343 4.44 1.03 21.12
C ILE A 343 3.96 -0.40 21.38
N CYS A 344 2.80 -0.76 20.85
CA CYS A 344 2.24 -2.11 20.96
C CYS A 344 2.11 -2.78 19.58
N GLY A 345 2.43 -4.06 19.48
CA GLY A 345 2.19 -4.89 18.29
C GLY A 345 1.11 -5.93 18.59
N PHE A 346 0.25 -6.25 17.63
CA PHE A 346 -0.75 -7.31 17.77
C PHE A 346 -0.57 -8.39 16.71
N THR A 347 -0.56 -9.65 17.15
CA THR A 347 -0.57 -10.84 16.30
C THR A 347 -1.93 -11.51 16.44
N PHE A 348 -2.76 -11.44 15.39
CA PHE A 348 -4.04 -12.16 15.36
C PHE A 348 -3.87 -13.55 14.75
N ILE A 349 -4.56 -14.53 15.34
CA ILE A 349 -4.59 -15.93 14.91
C ILE A 349 -6.05 -16.37 14.81
N ARG A 350 -6.40 -17.02 13.71
CA ARG A 350 -7.69 -17.69 13.55
C ARG A 350 -7.66 -19.05 14.25
N HIS A 351 -8.76 -19.44 14.89
CA HIS A 351 -8.90 -20.79 15.46
C HIS A 351 -8.67 -21.91 14.42
N GLY A 352 -8.26 -23.09 14.92
CA GLY A 352 -8.10 -24.31 14.14
C GLY A 352 -9.39 -24.81 13.48
N GLU A 353 -9.29 -25.71 12.50
CA GLU A 353 -10.45 -26.34 11.86
C GLU A 353 -11.39 -27.02 12.88
N THR A 354 -12.71 -26.85 12.72
CA THR A 354 -13.72 -27.69 13.39
C THR A 354 -14.40 -28.64 12.41
N ASN A 355 -15.09 -29.67 12.93
CA ASN A 355 -15.87 -30.60 12.09
C ASN A 355 -16.94 -29.90 11.24
N TYR A 356 -17.44 -28.76 11.69
CA TYR A 356 -18.42 -27.95 10.95
C TYR A 356 -17.74 -27.18 9.81
N ASN A 357 -16.52 -26.66 10.03
CA ASN A 357 -15.75 -26.05 8.93
C ASN A 357 -15.47 -27.06 7.83
N ARG A 358 -15.01 -28.27 8.20
CA ARG A 358 -14.76 -29.38 7.27
C ARG A 358 -16.00 -29.76 6.45
N LYS A 359 -17.18 -29.73 7.09
CA LYS A 359 -18.45 -30.06 6.43
C LYS A 359 -19.05 -28.91 5.62
N GLY A 360 -18.41 -27.74 5.60
CA GLY A 360 -18.94 -26.54 4.93
C GLY A 360 -20.11 -25.89 5.66
N ILE A 361 -20.31 -26.16 6.95
CA ILE A 361 -21.42 -25.62 7.74
C ILE A 361 -21.02 -24.26 8.34
N LEU A 362 -21.90 -23.27 8.17
CA LEU A 362 -21.68 -21.92 8.69
C LEU A 362 -21.77 -21.90 10.22
N GLN A 363 -20.77 -21.30 10.87
CA GLN A 363 -20.70 -21.13 12.31
C GLN A 363 -20.53 -19.65 12.64
N GLY A 364 -21.39 -19.12 13.50
CA GLY A 364 -21.25 -17.80 14.09
C GLY A 364 -21.09 -17.93 15.60
N GLN A 365 -21.96 -17.27 16.36
CA GLN A 365 -21.91 -17.22 17.82
C GLN A 365 -22.78 -18.27 18.51
N ALA A 366 -23.87 -18.70 17.87
CA ALA A 366 -24.80 -19.69 18.42
C ALA A 366 -24.22 -21.11 18.37
N ILE A 367 -23.30 -21.37 17.43
CA ILE A 367 -22.62 -22.66 17.29
C ILE A 367 -21.18 -22.55 17.79
N ASP A 368 -20.89 -23.26 18.87
CA ASP A 368 -19.56 -23.33 19.46
C ASP A 368 -19.00 -24.76 19.47
N SER A 369 -18.70 -25.28 18.27
CA SER A 369 -18.14 -26.62 18.12
C SER A 369 -16.66 -26.65 18.50
N PRO A 370 -16.16 -27.77 19.08
CA PRO A 370 -14.74 -27.94 19.37
C PRO A 370 -13.91 -28.11 18.09
N LEU A 371 -12.59 -27.96 18.23
CA LEU A 371 -11.62 -28.31 17.18
C LEU A 371 -11.77 -29.77 16.73
N SER A 372 -11.53 -30.03 15.45
CA SER A 372 -11.32 -31.39 14.94
C SER A 372 -9.92 -31.89 15.30
N ASP A 373 -9.64 -33.17 15.11
CA ASP A 373 -8.27 -33.70 15.28
C ASP A 373 -7.25 -32.96 14.40
N THR A 374 -7.68 -32.54 13.20
CA THR A 374 -6.87 -31.71 12.30
C THR A 374 -6.70 -30.30 12.87
N GLY A 375 -7.77 -29.71 13.42
CA GLY A 375 -7.73 -28.43 14.13
C GLY A 375 -6.77 -28.42 15.32
N GLY A 376 -6.72 -29.51 16.08
CA GLY A 376 -5.75 -29.69 17.16
C GLY A 376 -4.31 -29.67 16.66
N LYS A 377 -4.00 -30.46 15.61
CA LYS A 377 -2.67 -30.48 14.97
C LYS A 377 -2.27 -29.11 14.40
N GLN A 378 -3.24 -28.39 13.84
CA GLN A 378 -3.05 -27.02 13.35
C GLN A 378 -2.69 -26.06 14.47
N ALA A 379 -3.42 -26.12 15.59
CA ALA A 379 -3.14 -25.31 16.77
C ALA A 379 -1.78 -25.66 17.39
N ASP A 380 -1.42 -26.93 17.42
CA ASP A 380 -0.11 -27.37 17.90
C ASP A 380 1.03 -26.88 17.01
N ALA A 381 0.87 -26.92 15.68
CA ALA A 381 1.85 -26.39 14.74
C ALA A 381 2.02 -24.87 14.91
N ALA A 382 0.93 -24.14 15.14
CA ALA A 382 0.98 -22.70 15.44
C ALA A 382 1.72 -22.42 16.77
N GLY A 383 1.49 -23.25 17.79
CA GLY A 383 2.22 -23.18 19.05
C GLY A 383 3.72 -23.37 18.87
N LEU A 384 4.12 -24.36 18.08
CA LEU A 384 5.53 -24.64 17.81
C LEU A 384 6.19 -23.52 17.01
N TYR A 385 5.48 -22.95 16.05
CA TYR A 385 5.95 -21.81 15.26
C TYR A 385 6.17 -20.57 16.12
N LEU A 386 5.29 -20.32 17.07
CA LEU A 386 5.34 -19.16 17.96
C LEU A 386 6.12 -19.42 19.24
N LYS A 387 6.77 -20.58 19.41
CA LYS A 387 7.33 -21.01 20.70
C LYS A 387 8.29 -20.00 21.35
N ASP A 388 9.09 -19.32 20.53
CA ASP A 388 10.15 -18.39 20.94
C ASP A 388 9.71 -16.91 20.88
N VAL A 389 8.47 -16.64 20.44
CA VAL A 389 7.92 -15.28 20.36
C VAL A 389 7.51 -14.82 21.75
N LYS A 390 8.01 -13.65 22.18
CA LYS A 390 7.71 -13.09 23.50
C LYS A 390 6.44 -12.24 23.45
N PHE A 391 5.37 -12.73 24.08
CA PHE A 391 4.16 -11.95 24.29
C PHE A 391 4.16 -11.28 25.67
N ASN A 392 3.43 -10.18 25.79
CA ASN A 392 3.17 -9.46 27.03
C ASN A 392 1.71 -9.59 27.46
N HIS A 393 0.79 -9.70 26.49
CA HIS A 393 -0.64 -9.87 26.73
C HIS A 393 -1.20 -10.92 25.78
N VAL A 394 -2.23 -11.64 26.23
CA VAL A 394 -2.92 -12.66 25.44
C VAL A 394 -4.42 -12.48 25.60
N TYR A 395 -5.10 -12.20 24.48
CA TYR A 395 -6.55 -12.10 24.40
C TYR A 395 -7.10 -13.23 23.52
N VAL A 396 -8.21 -13.83 23.95
CA VAL A 396 -8.79 -15.00 23.29
C VAL A 396 -10.29 -14.84 23.24
N SER A 397 -10.93 -15.19 22.13
CA SER A 397 -12.39 -15.32 22.15
C SER A 397 -12.83 -16.39 23.15
N ASP A 398 -13.87 -16.11 23.93
CA ASP A 398 -14.48 -17.06 24.87
C ASP A 398 -15.10 -18.32 24.18
N MET A 399 -15.21 -18.32 22.86
CA MET A 399 -15.64 -19.49 22.08
C MET A 399 -14.64 -20.67 22.21
N LEU A 400 -15.15 -21.87 22.45
CA LEU A 400 -14.40 -23.10 22.74
C LEU A 400 -13.30 -23.39 21.71
N ARG A 401 -13.60 -23.29 20.42
CA ARG A 401 -12.59 -23.51 19.35
C ARG A 401 -11.41 -22.55 19.40
N ALA A 402 -11.66 -21.28 19.75
CA ALA A 402 -10.60 -20.29 19.90
C ALA A 402 -9.79 -20.55 21.18
N ARG A 403 -10.46 -20.89 22.29
CA ARG A 403 -9.80 -21.28 23.55
C ARG A 403 -8.91 -22.51 23.37
N GLN A 404 -9.40 -23.57 22.74
CA GLN A 404 -8.62 -24.78 22.47
C GLN A 404 -7.40 -24.47 21.58
N THR A 405 -7.55 -23.56 20.60
CA THR A 405 -6.41 -23.13 19.77
C THR A 405 -5.38 -22.38 20.62
N ALA A 406 -5.84 -21.46 21.47
CA ALA A 406 -4.98 -20.69 22.35
C ALA A 406 -4.28 -21.59 23.39
N ASP A 407 -4.96 -22.58 23.96
CA ASP A 407 -4.39 -23.53 24.93
C ASP A 407 -3.23 -24.33 24.33
N CYS A 408 -3.34 -24.76 23.07
CA CYS A 408 -2.25 -25.43 22.35
C CYS A 408 -1.04 -24.50 22.18
N ILE A 409 -1.27 -23.25 21.76
CA ILE A 409 -0.20 -22.25 21.61
C ILE A 409 0.43 -21.94 22.97
N TRP A 410 -0.38 -21.78 24.00
CA TRP A 410 0.01 -21.45 25.37
C TRP A 410 0.94 -22.51 25.97
N LYS A 411 0.61 -23.79 25.79
CA LYS A 411 1.43 -24.90 26.30
C LYS A 411 2.82 -24.97 25.68
N GLN A 412 2.97 -24.49 24.44
CA GLN A 412 4.22 -24.60 23.69
C GLN A 412 5.07 -23.33 23.73
N ASN A 413 4.47 -22.16 23.94
CA ASN A 413 5.18 -20.90 24.01
C ASN A 413 5.83 -20.68 25.39
N CYS A 414 7.15 -20.46 25.40
CA CYS A 414 7.91 -20.35 26.64
C CYS A 414 7.60 -19.06 27.43
N SER A 415 7.18 -17.99 26.76
CA SER A 415 6.88 -16.69 27.37
C SER A 415 5.46 -16.57 27.93
N CYS A 416 4.51 -17.37 27.43
CA CYS A 416 3.11 -17.31 27.86
C CYS A 416 2.88 -17.90 29.25
N SER A 417 3.74 -18.82 29.72
CA SER A 417 3.53 -19.54 31.00
C SER A 417 3.36 -18.65 32.24
N ALA A 418 3.86 -17.41 32.21
CA ALA A 418 3.75 -16.44 33.30
C ALA A 418 2.64 -15.38 33.09
N LEU A 419 1.92 -15.42 31.97
CA LEU A 419 0.90 -14.43 31.62
C LEU A 419 -0.50 -14.89 32.06
N GLN A 420 -1.48 -14.00 32.01
CA GLN A 420 -2.89 -14.34 32.13
C GLN A 420 -3.52 -14.43 30.74
N MET A 421 -4.29 -15.50 30.48
CA MET A 421 -5.07 -15.64 29.25
C MET A 421 -6.43 -14.95 29.42
N ASN A 422 -6.63 -13.82 28.74
CA ASN A 422 -7.84 -13.01 28.87
C ASN A 422 -8.90 -13.44 27.84
N CYS A 423 -9.93 -14.16 28.30
CA CYS A 423 -11.07 -14.51 27.45
C CYS A 423 -12.03 -13.32 27.33
N ASP A 424 -12.31 -12.87 26.10
CA ASP A 424 -13.15 -11.70 25.84
C ASP A 424 -14.28 -12.02 24.83
N SER A 425 -15.52 -11.69 25.19
CA SER A 425 -16.70 -11.90 24.35
C SER A 425 -16.75 -10.94 23.16
N LEU A 426 -16.01 -9.82 23.19
CA LEU A 426 -15.89 -8.91 22.06
C LEU A 426 -15.12 -9.52 20.89
N LEU A 427 -14.38 -10.61 21.11
CA LEU A 427 -13.62 -11.33 20.08
C LEU A 427 -14.40 -12.47 19.41
N LYS A 428 -15.68 -12.68 19.75
CA LYS A 428 -16.53 -13.71 19.15
C LYS A 428 -16.64 -13.57 17.64
N GLU A 429 -16.88 -14.69 16.96
CA GLU A 429 -17.19 -14.69 15.53
C GLU A 429 -18.40 -13.80 15.22
N ARG A 430 -18.53 -13.35 13.97
CA ARG A 430 -19.76 -12.70 13.50
C ARG A 430 -20.96 -13.61 13.74
N SER A 431 -22.04 -13.10 14.34
CA SER A 431 -23.31 -13.84 14.40
C SER A 431 -23.94 -13.89 13.01
N PHE A 432 -24.33 -15.08 12.55
CA PHE A 432 -25.04 -15.23 11.27
C PHE A 432 -26.54 -15.51 11.48
N GLY A 433 -27.04 -15.38 12.70
CA GLY A 433 -28.46 -15.49 13.01
C GLY A 433 -29.05 -16.82 12.55
N ILE A 434 -30.18 -16.76 11.84
CA ILE A 434 -30.89 -17.95 11.34
C ILE A 434 -30.07 -18.82 10.38
N ALA A 435 -28.99 -18.29 9.79
CA ALA A 435 -28.14 -19.02 8.84
C ALA A 435 -27.08 -19.90 9.52
N GLU A 436 -26.88 -19.77 10.84
CA GLU A 436 -25.96 -20.64 11.56
C GLU A 436 -26.44 -22.09 11.53
N GLY A 437 -25.52 -23.02 11.25
CA GLY A 437 -25.81 -24.45 11.18
C GLY A 437 -26.30 -24.91 9.80
N GLN A 438 -26.54 -24.00 8.87
CA GLN A 438 -26.86 -24.32 7.49
C GLN A 438 -25.58 -24.54 6.66
N GLN A 439 -25.71 -25.28 5.55
CA GLN A 439 -24.63 -25.44 4.61
C GLN A 439 -24.29 -24.09 3.97
N MET A 440 -23.01 -23.80 3.79
CA MET A 440 -22.54 -22.57 3.16
C MET A 440 -23.13 -22.36 1.76
N LYS A 441 -23.42 -23.45 1.05
CA LYS A 441 -24.12 -23.42 -0.25
C LYS A 441 -25.51 -22.81 -0.11
N ASP A 442 -26.31 -23.32 0.82
CA ASP A 442 -27.68 -22.86 1.07
C ASP A 442 -27.70 -21.40 1.54
N VAL A 443 -26.73 -20.99 2.36
CA VAL A 443 -26.59 -19.58 2.79
C VAL A 443 -26.25 -18.66 1.63
N LYS A 444 -25.40 -19.10 0.68
CA LYS A 444 -25.11 -18.33 -0.54
C LYS A 444 -26.34 -18.21 -1.44
N GLU A 445 -27.15 -19.26 -1.53
CA GLU A 445 -28.42 -19.24 -2.26
C GLU A 445 -29.43 -18.30 -1.60
N LEU A 446 -29.53 -18.32 -0.26
CA LEU A 446 -30.35 -17.38 0.51
C LEU A 446 -29.91 -15.92 0.30
N ALA A 447 -28.59 -15.66 0.31
CA ALA A 447 -28.04 -14.34 0.01
C ALA A 447 -28.43 -13.88 -1.41
N ALA A 448 -28.25 -14.77 -2.40
CA ALA A 448 -28.59 -14.48 -3.79
C ALA A 448 -30.08 -14.20 -3.99
N ALA A 449 -30.96 -14.95 -3.30
CA ALA A 449 -32.39 -14.71 -3.31
C ALA A 449 -32.78 -13.34 -2.71
N ALA A 450 -31.98 -12.83 -1.78
CA ALA A 450 -32.10 -11.48 -1.23
C ALA A 450 -31.41 -10.38 -2.08
N GLY A 451 -30.88 -10.73 -3.25
CA GLY A 451 -30.15 -9.78 -4.12
C GLY A 451 -28.79 -9.34 -3.57
N GLN A 452 -28.23 -10.10 -2.62
CA GLN A 452 -26.95 -9.82 -1.98
C GLN A 452 -25.96 -10.97 -2.21
N SER A 453 -24.68 -10.74 -1.95
CA SER A 453 -23.65 -11.80 -1.99
C SER A 453 -23.15 -12.10 -0.59
N PHE A 454 -22.72 -13.33 -0.32
CA PHE A 454 -21.99 -13.67 0.90
C PHE A 454 -20.50 -13.31 0.74
N PRO A 455 -19.82 -12.64 1.69
CA PRO A 455 -20.21 -12.46 3.10
C PRO A 455 -20.96 -11.16 3.41
N ASP A 456 -21.36 -10.34 2.44
CA ASP A 456 -22.01 -9.05 2.69
C ASP A 456 -23.47 -9.18 3.15
N PHE A 457 -24.11 -10.28 2.79
CA PHE A 457 -25.44 -10.65 3.28
C PHE A 457 -25.48 -10.71 4.81
N THR A 458 -26.51 -10.09 5.39
CA THR A 458 -26.81 -10.19 6.82
C THR A 458 -28.11 -10.99 6.98
N PRO A 459 -28.03 -12.28 7.37
CA PRO A 459 -29.22 -13.08 7.62
C PRO A 459 -30.04 -12.50 8.78
N ALA A 460 -31.34 -12.84 8.82
CA ALA A 460 -32.21 -12.40 9.91
C ALA A 460 -31.66 -12.85 11.28
N GLY A 461 -31.63 -11.92 12.25
CA GLY A 461 -31.04 -12.14 13.58
C GLY A 461 -29.51 -12.24 13.59
N GLY A 462 -28.86 -12.06 12.44
CA GLY A 462 -27.40 -11.99 12.32
C GLY A 462 -26.87 -10.60 12.61
N GLU A 463 -25.57 -10.53 12.90
CA GLU A 463 -24.84 -9.29 13.14
C GLU A 463 -24.44 -8.66 11.80
N THR A 464 -24.66 -7.37 11.65
CA THR A 464 -24.20 -6.60 10.48
C THR A 464 -22.68 -6.43 10.52
N ARG A 465 -22.08 -6.10 9.38
CA ARG A 465 -20.64 -5.84 9.30
C ARG A 465 -20.24 -4.62 10.15
N GLU A 466 -21.09 -3.61 10.22
CA GLU A 466 -20.92 -2.41 11.03
C GLU A 466 -20.91 -2.74 12.53
N GLN A 467 -21.78 -3.65 12.99
CA GLN A 467 -21.80 -4.11 14.37
C GLN A 467 -20.52 -4.86 14.74
N VAL A 468 -19.99 -5.72 13.85
CA VAL A 468 -18.69 -6.39 14.06
C VAL A 468 -17.56 -5.36 14.17
N LYS A 469 -17.56 -4.31 13.33
CA LYS A 469 -16.56 -3.23 13.38
C LYS A 469 -16.63 -2.44 14.69
N GLU A 470 -17.84 -2.11 15.16
CA GLU A 470 -18.03 -1.42 16.44
C GLU A 470 -17.53 -2.28 17.61
N ARG A 471 -17.83 -3.58 17.58
CA ARG A 471 -17.35 -4.53 18.58
C ARG A 471 -15.83 -4.69 18.58
N PHE A 472 -15.20 -4.69 17.40
CA PHE A 472 -13.74 -4.62 17.28
C PHE A 472 -13.17 -3.32 17.87
N LYS A 473 -13.80 -2.17 17.60
CA LYS A 473 -13.39 -0.90 18.19
C LYS A 473 -13.45 -0.92 19.72
N LEU A 474 -14.53 -1.47 20.30
CA LEU A 474 -14.67 -1.62 21.75
C LEU A 474 -13.57 -2.52 22.34
N PHE A 475 -13.30 -3.67 21.72
CA PHE A 475 -12.20 -4.56 22.12
C PHE A 475 -10.87 -3.81 22.09
N TRP A 476 -10.61 -3.12 20.99
CA TRP A 476 -9.38 -2.38 20.79
C TRP A 476 -9.18 -1.29 21.84
N GLU A 477 -10.20 -0.45 22.09
CA GLU A 477 -10.14 0.61 23.09
C GLU A 477 -9.89 0.05 24.49
N LYS A 478 -10.59 -1.04 24.85
CA LYS A 478 -10.40 -1.74 26.12
C LYS A 478 -8.98 -2.28 26.28
N SER A 479 -8.48 -3.04 25.30
CA SER A 479 -7.13 -3.62 25.37
C SER A 479 -6.05 -2.55 25.46
N ILE A 480 -6.17 -1.46 24.70
CA ILE A 480 -5.22 -0.35 24.75
C ILE A 480 -5.25 0.36 26.12
N GLN A 481 -6.42 0.50 26.74
CA GLN A 481 -6.55 1.07 28.07
C GLN A 481 -5.88 0.19 29.15
N GLU A 482 -6.10 -1.12 29.12
CA GLU A 482 -5.48 -2.09 30.03
C GLU A 482 -3.95 -2.11 29.89
N ILE A 483 -3.44 -2.21 28.65
CA ILE A 483 -2.01 -2.17 28.36
C ILE A 483 -1.38 -0.85 28.83
N GLY A 484 -2.09 0.27 28.60
CA GLY A 484 -1.67 1.59 29.03
C GLY A 484 -1.56 1.74 30.54
N SER A 485 -2.54 1.24 31.31
CA SER A 485 -2.52 1.31 32.78
C SER A 485 -1.35 0.53 33.36
N GLU A 486 -1.15 -0.70 32.90
CA GLU A 486 -0.08 -1.56 33.42
C GLU A 486 1.30 -0.98 33.14
N HIS A 487 1.53 -0.46 31.92
CA HIS A 487 2.82 0.12 31.56
C HIS A 487 3.14 1.39 32.38
N TRP A 488 2.16 2.28 32.53
CA TRP A 488 2.40 3.58 33.17
C TRP A 488 2.46 3.50 34.70
N ASP A 489 1.71 2.58 35.31
CA ASP A 489 1.79 2.30 36.75
C ASP A 489 3.11 1.63 37.12
N THR A 490 3.64 0.75 36.26
CA THR A 490 4.93 0.10 36.47
C THR A 490 6.10 1.10 36.40
N LYS A 491 6.06 2.03 35.42
CA LYS A 491 7.04 3.14 35.33
C LYS A 491 6.98 4.14 36.48
N ALA A 492 5.81 4.33 37.10
CA ALA A 492 5.68 5.19 38.27
C ALA A 492 6.28 4.56 39.54
N LYS A 493 6.36 3.22 39.60
CA LYS A 493 6.87 2.46 40.74
C LYS A 493 8.36 2.06 40.61
N GLN A 494 8.89 1.99 39.39
CA GLN A 494 10.29 1.67 39.14
C GLN A 494 10.96 2.81 38.38
N GLY A 495 11.91 3.48 39.03
CA GLY A 495 12.88 4.35 38.34
C GLY A 495 13.55 3.56 37.21
N SER A 496 13.71 4.20 36.06
CA SER A 496 14.15 3.64 34.77
C SER A 496 15.10 2.42 34.83
N PRO A 497 14.81 1.32 34.12
CA PRO A 497 15.83 0.36 33.71
C PRO A 497 16.42 0.74 32.34
N SER A 498 17.74 0.56 32.24
CA SER A 498 18.56 0.71 31.04
C SER A 498 18.59 -0.55 30.16
N ALA A 499 18.95 -0.31 28.89
CA ALA A 499 19.52 -1.24 27.90
C ALA A 499 18.56 -2.13 27.09
N LEU A 500 18.72 -2.01 25.77
CA LEU A 500 18.20 -2.93 24.74
C LEU A 500 19.06 -4.21 24.72
N PRO A 501 18.47 -5.42 24.60
CA PRO A 501 19.23 -6.65 24.41
C PRO A 501 19.79 -6.78 22.98
N PRO A 502 20.85 -7.59 22.78
CA PRO A 502 21.53 -7.74 21.48
C PRO A 502 20.69 -8.52 20.45
N ALA A 503 21.00 -8.28 19.17
CA ALA A 503 20.33 -8.90 18.02
C ALA A 503 20.55 -10.44 17.94
N PRO A 504 19.56 -11.24 17.51
CA PRO A 504 19.70 -12.69 17.40
C PRO A 504 20.36 -13.14 16.10
N ALA A 505 20.98 -14.32 16.16
CA ALA A 505 21.61 -15.04 15.05
C ALA A 505 20.58 -15.64 14.06
N GLU A 506 20.97 -15.76 12.79
CA GLU A 506 20.17 -16.25 11.68
C GLU A 506 19.49 -17.61 11.94
N GLY A 507 18.20 -17.74 11.59
CA GLY A 507 17.49 -19.03 11.53
C GLY A 507 16.33 -19.25 12.52
N LYS A 508 15.83 -18.23 13.23
CA LYS A 508 14.67 -18.32 14.14
C LYS A 508 13.39 -17.67 13.55
N PRO A 509 12.19 -18.07 14.02
CA PRO A 509 10.92 -17.49 13.55
C PRO A 509 10.88 -15.97 13.80
N ASP A 510 10.74 -15.18 12.73
CA ASP A 510 10.63 -13.73 12.78
C ASP A 510 9.19 -13.30 12.47
N ASP A 511 8.46 -12.87 13.49
CA ASP A 511 7.13 -12.30 13.36
C ASP A 511 7.16 -10.82 12.97
N GLY A 512 8.33 -10.22 12.76
CA GLY A 512 8.53 -8.81 12.44
C GLY A 512 8.17 -7.84 13.57
N LEU A 513 7.93 -8.33 14.79
CA LEU A 513 7.54 -7.53 15.97
C LEU A 513 8.47 -7.74 17.17
N GLN A 514 9.55 -8.52 17.04
CA GLN A 514 10.49 -8.85 18.12
C GLN A 514 11.14 -7.63 18.82
N HIS A 515 11.11 -6.45 18.20
CA HIS A 515 11.64 -5.20 18.76
C HIS A 515 10.57 -4.27 19.35
N VAL A 516 9.31 -4.70 19.38
CA VAL A 516 8.21 -3.92 19.94
C VAL A 516 8.16 -4.13 21.46
N PRO A 517 8.15 -3.05 22.28
CA PRO A 517 8.24 -3.17 23.73
C PRO A 517 7.02 -3.86 24.38
N VAL A 518 5.87 -3.86 23.71
CA VAL A 518 4.67 -4.60 24.13
C VAL A 518 4.11 -5.38 22.94
N HIS A 519 4.03 -6.70 23.07
CA HIS A 519 3.49 -7.57 22.02
C HIS A 519 2.28 -8.36 22.52
N VAL A 520 1.21 -8.37 21.73
CA VAL A 520 -0.10 -8.90 22.11
C VAL A 520 -0.49 -10.04 21.18
N LEU A 521 -0.80 -11.20 21.75
CA LEU A 521 -1.40 -12.33 21.03
C LEU A 521 -2.93 -12.22 21.07
N VAL A 522 -3.59 -12.34 19.94
CA VAL A 522 -5.06 -12.38 19.86
C VAL A 522 -5.54 -13.62 19.11
N VAL A 523 -6.33 -14.48 19.73
CA VAL A 523 -6.90 -15.69 19.08
C VAL A 523 -8.41 -15.51 18.88
N THR A 524 -8.87 -15.52 17.63
CA THR A 524 -10.24 -15.19 17.24
C THR A 524 -10.67 -15.95 15.96
N HIS A 525 -11.61 -15.43 15.17
CA HIS A 525 -12.32 -16.11 14.10
C HIS A 525 -12.23 -15.40 12.74
N GLY A 526 -12.58 -16.11 11.68
CA GLY A 526 -12.28 -15.70 10.30
C GLY A 526 -13.13 -14.55 9.79
N ALA A 527 -14.43 -14.49 10.10
CA ALA A 527 -15.26 -13.36 9.66
C ALA A 527 -14.98 -12.11 10.49
N TYR A 528 -14.74 -12.25 11.80
CA TYR A 528 -14.28 -11.18 12.67
C TYR A 528 -12.96 -10.55 12.17
N MET A 529 -11.94 -11.37 11.91
CA MET A 529 -10.63 -10.89 11.40
C MET A 529 -10.74 -10.16 10.07
N ARG A 530 -11.66 -10.57 9.18
CA ARG A 530 -11.88 -9.89 7.90
C ARG A 530 -12.45 -8.48 8.07
N GLU A 531 -13.37 -8.27 9.00
CA GLU A 531 -13.88 -6.92 9.29
C GLU A 531 -12.84 -6.07 10.03
N ALA A 532 -12.07 -6.67 10.94
CA ALA A 532 -10.93 -6.00 11.56
C ALA A 532 -9.91 -5.51 10.52
N TYR A 533 -9.63 -6.31 9.48
CA TYR A 533 -8.69 -5.93 8.40
C TYR A 533 -9.18 -4.74 7.58
N ARG A 534 -10.50 -4.63 7.35
CA ARG A 534 -11.12 -3.56 6.56
C ARG A 534 -11.19 -2.20 7.29
N LEU A 535 -10.72 -2.13 8.54
CA LEU A 535 -10.57 -0.90 9.31
C LEU A 535 -9.14 -0.32 9.23
N LYS A 536 -8.22 -1.01 8.53
CA LYS A 536 -6.99 -0.40 8.01
C LYS A 536 -7.36 0.52 6.84
#